data_AF-A0A0S7EIC0-F1
#
_entry.id   AF-A0A0S7EIC0-F1
#
_cell.length_a   1.000
_cell.length_b   1.000
_cell.length_c   1.000
_cell.angle_alpha   90.00
_cell.angle_beta   90.00
_cell.angle_gamma   90.00
#
_symmetry.space_group_name_H-M   'P 1'
#
loop_
_entity.id
_entity.type
_entity.pdbx_description
1 polymer ?
#
loop_
_entity_poly.entity_id
_entity_poly.type
_entity_poly.pdbx_seq_one_letter_code
_entity_poly.pdbx_strand_id
1 'polypeptide(L)'
;MMNFYRLAVLLGASVCVCNGMHVTVREKKQYAMLFQSVVLRCHYQTSSSKPPVVQWWYKSYCRDSTRASFSLPDSLGYKASELGATAQAECSDSSRTVRIVASKQESSVTLTEHYKDRDVTIINKADLRI
;
A
#
# COMPACT_ATOMS: atom_id res chain seq x y z
N MET A 1 8.91 12.71 56.89
CA MET A 1 8.66 11.42 56.20
C MET A 1 7.62 11.50 55.06
N MET A 2 7.31 12.69 54.52
CA MET A 2 6.29 12.92 53.46
C MET A 2 6.88 13.31 52.09
N ASN A 3 8.20 13.45 51.98
CA ASN A 3 8.86 13.96 50.77
C ASN A 3 9.27 12.84 49.79
N PHE A 4 9.44 11.61 50.29
CA PHE A 4 9.80 10.45 49.48
C PHE A 4 8.64 9.94 48.62
N TYR A 5 7.41 9.96 49.15
CA TYR A 5 6.21 9.56 48.40
C TYR A 5 5.89 10.53 47.25
N ARG A 6 6.14 11.83 47.43
CA ARG A 6 5.99 12.82 46.34
C ARG A 6 7.02 12.63 45.22
N LEU A 7 8.26 12.27 45.55
CA LEU A 7 9.25 11.90 44.53
C LEU A 7 8.88 10.61 43.78
N ALA A 8 8.36 9.61 44.49
CA ALA A 8 7.94 8.34 43.89
C ALA A 8 6.75 8.51 42.93
N VAL A 9 5.80 9.41 43.23
CA VAL A 9 4.68 9.72 42.33
C VAL A 9 5.13 10.47 41.07
N LEU A 10 6.16 11.33 41.17
CA LEU A 10 6.73 12.02 39.99
C LEU A 10 7.58 11.09 39.10
N LEU A 11 8.19 10.06 39.67
CA LEU A 11 8.94 9.02 38.93
C LEU A 11 8.03 7.94 38.30
N GLY A 12 6.75 7.87 38.70
CA GLY A 12 5.77 6.89 38.23
C GLY A 12 5.07 7.25 36.91
N ALA A 13 5.38 8.39 36.30
CA ALA A 13 4.94 8.71 34.95
C ALA A 13 5.79 7.91 33.94
N SER A 14 5.52 6.61 33.84
CA SER A 14 5.98 5.78 32.73
C SER A 14 5.43 6.37 31.44
N VAL A 15 6.24 7.22 30.79
CA VAL A 15 5.94 7.77 29.48
C VAL A 15 5.80 6.58 28.53
N CYS A 16 4.56 6.24 28.17
CA CYS A 16 4.30 5.27 27.13
C CYS A 16 4.85 5.85 25.82
N VAL A 17 6.00 5.33 25.38
CA VAL A 17 6.61 5.75 24.12
C VAL A 17 5.81 5.10 22.99
N CYS A 18 4.85 5.82 22.43
CA CYS A 18 4.16 5.41 21.21
C CYS A 18 5.13 5.50 20.04
N ASN A 19 5.40 4.37 19.38
CA ASN A 19 6.20 4.37 18.17
C ASN A 19 5.34 4.79 16.98
N GLY A 20 5.74 5.84 16.28
CA GLY A 20 5.09 6.30 15.07
C GLY A 20 5.62 5.58 13.83
N MET A 21 4.76 5.40 12.84
CA MET A 21 5.16 5.03 11.49
C MET A 21 4.55 6.01 10.50
N HIS A 22 5.40 6.64 9.70
CA HIS A 22 5.01 7.58 8.65
C HIS A 22 5.35 6.98 7.31
N VAL A 23 4.39 6.93 6.39
CA VAL A 23 4.56 6.40 5.04
C VAL A 23 4.31 7.51 4.04
N THR A 24 5.18 7.63 3.04
CA THR A 24 5.13 8.67 2.02
C THR A 24 5.28 8.04 0.64
N VAL A 25 4.29 8.29 -0.21
CA VAL A 25 4.29 7.93 -1.62
C VAL A 25 4.25 9.21 -2.44
N ARG A 26 5.33 9.49 -3.17
CA ARG A 26 5.46 10.73 -3.95
C ARG A 26 4.57 10.70 -5.18
N GLU A 27 4.61 9.60 -5.92
CA GLU A 27 3.91 9.41 -7.19
C GLU A 27 2.73 8.45 -6.98
N LYS A 28 1.51 8.99 -6.98
CA LYS A 28 0.28 8.17 -6.83
C LYS A 28 -0.14 7.49 -8.13
N LYS A 29 0.39 7.93 -9.27
CA LYS A 29 0.12 7.40 -10.60
C LYS A 29 1.42 7.35 -11.37
N GLN A 30 1.63 6.25 -12.07
CA GLN A 30 2.77 6.07 -12.96
C GLN A 30 2.29 5.41 -14.24
N TYR A 31 2.90 5.79 -15.36
CA TYR A 31 2.62 5.24 -16.67
C TYR A 31 3.89 4.56 -17.21
N ALA A 32 3.69 3.48 -17.96
CA ALA A 32 4.75 2.67 -18.53
C ALA A 32 4.26 2.07 -19.84
N MET A 33 5.16 1.83 -20.80
CA MET A 33 4.82 0.98 -21.94
C MET A 33 4.80 -0.49 -21.52
N LEU A 34 4.19 -1.34 -22.35
CA LEU A 34 4.21 -2.78 -22.14
C LEU A 34 5.65 -3.30 -22.01
N PHE A 35 5.88 -4.14 -21.00
CA PHE A 35 7.18 -4.78 -20.70
C PHE A 35 8.32 -3.83 -20.27
N GLN A 36 8.04 -2.54 -20.03
CA GLN A 36 9.03 -1.66 -19.39
C GLN A 36 9.08 -1.92 -17.89
N SER A 37 10.29 -2.02 -17.34
CA SER A 37 10.46 -2.06 -15.89
C SER A 37 10.21 -0.70 -15.27
N VAL A 38 9.52 -0.70 -14.13
CA VAL A 38 9.18 0.51 -13.39
C VAL A 38 9.40 0.34 -11.90
N VAL A 39 9.65 1.46 -11.22
CA VAL A 39 9.90 1.50 -9.78
C VAL A 39 8.83 2.35 -9.10
N LEU A 40 7.95 1.67 -8.37
CA LEU A 40 6.95 2.30 -7.51
C LEU A 40 7.61 2.71 -6.19
N ARG A 41 7.82 4.01 -6.02
CA ARG A 41 8.55 4.57 -4.88
C ARG A 41 7.67 4.65 -3.63
N CYS A 42 8.13 4.04 -2.55
CA CYS A 42 7.51 4.12 -1.24
C CYS A 42 8.58 4.32 -0.17
N HIS A 43 8.38 5.35 0.65
CA HIS A 43 9.27 5.65 1.76
C HIS A 43 8.52 5.51 3.07
N TYR A 44 9.16 4.93 4.07
CA TYR A 44 8.65 4.95 5.43
C TYR A 44 9.72 5.40 6.41
N GLN A 45 9.25 6.02 7.49
CA GLN A 45 10.04 6.38 8.65
C GLN A 45 9.34 5.80 9.87
N THR A 46 10.11 5.21 10.77
CA THR A 46 9.58 4.66 12.03
C THR A 46 10.51 5.03 13.17
N SER A 47 9.95 5.30 14.34
CA SER A 47 10.70 5.45 15.58
C SER A 47 10.95 4.12 16.30
N SER A 48 10.36 3.03 15.79
CA SER A 48 10.52 1.68 16.34
C SER A 48 11.91 1.12 16.07
N SER A 49 12.50 0.44 17.05
CA SER A 49 13.71 -0.36 16.87
C SER A 49 13.47 -1.67 16.10
N LYS A 50 12.22 -2.17 16.11
CA LYS A 50 11.83 -3.38 15.37
C LYS A 50 11.58 -3.04 13.91
N PRO A 51 12.19 -3.76 12.96
CA PRO A 51 11.99 -3.52 11.53
C PRO A 51 10.53 -3.87 11.13
N PRO A 52 9.85 -3.01 10.35
CA PRO A 52 8.50 -3.28 9.90
C PRO A 52 8.49 -4.29 8.73
N VAL A 53 7.36 -4.97 8.57
CA VAL A 53 7.09 -5.80 7.39
C VAL A 53 6.50 -4.91 6.30
N VAL A 54 7.12 -4.91 5.12
CA VAL A 54 6.64 -4.15 3.95
C VAL A 54 5.93 -5.10 3.02
N GLN A 55 4.66 -4.83 2.69
CA GLN A 55 3.89 -5.64 1.76
C GLN A 55 3.34 -4.78 0.62
N TRP A 56 3.58 -5.24 -0.61
CA TRP A 56 2.98 -4.66 -1.79
C TRP A 56 1.77 -5.47 -2.22
N TRP A 57 0.66 -4.77 -2.40
CA TRP A 57 -0.62 -5.36 -2.79
C TRP A 57 -1.01 -4.87 -4.18
N TYR A 58 -1.37 -5.81 -5.03
CA TYR A 58 -2.00 -5.54 -6.30
C TYR A 58 -3.52 -5.55 -6.12
N LYS A 59 -4.17 -4.52 -6.65
CA LYS A 59 -5.63 -4.41 -6.72
C LYS A 59 -6.02 -4.15 -8.17
N SER A 60 -6.85 -5.01 -8.75
CA SER A 60 -7.33 -4.80 -10.12
C SER A 60 -8.31 -3.63 -10.19
N TYR A 61 -8.48 -3.07 -11.38
CA TYR A 61 -9.57 -2.14 -11.66
C TYR A 61 -10.92 -2.85 -11.55
N CYS A 62 -11.94 -2.07 -11.20
CA CYS A 62 -13.30 -2.54 -10.97
C CYS A 62 -14.13 -2.53 -12.25
N ARG A 63 -13.86 -1.57 -13.13
CA ARG A 63 -14.46 -1.46 -14.45
C ARG A 63 -13.38 -1.58 -15.52
N ASP A 64 -13.63 -2.47 -16.45
CA ASP A 64 -12.79 -2.66 -17.62
C ASP A 64 -13.12 -1.56 -18.65
N SER A 65 -12.27 -0.53 -18.72
CA SER A 65 -12.45 0.57 -19.66
C SER A 65 -12.41 0.08 -21.11
N THR A 66 -11.63 -0.95 -21.40
CA THR A 66 -11.53 -1.55 -22.74
C THR A 66 -12.86 -2.16 -23.14
N ARG A 67 -13.47 -2.96 -22.25
CA ARG A 67 -14.80 -3.53 -22.51
C ARG A 67 -15.86 -2.45 -22.65
N ALA A 68 -15.81 -1.39 -21.84
CA ALA A 68 -16.75 -0.27 -21.94
C ALA A 68 -16.63 0.52 -23.26
N SER A 69 -15.43 0.62 -23.84
CA SER A 69 -15.21 1.28 -25.13
C SER A 69 -15.64 0.43 -26.33
N PHE A 70 -15.65 -0.90 -26.20
CA PHE A 70 -16.07 -1.83 -27.27
C PHE A 70 -17.49 -2.38 -27.09
N SER A 71 -18.12 -2.19 -25.93
CA SER A 71 -19.53 -2.51 -25.72
C SER A 71 -20.41 -1.39 -26.26
N LEU A 72 -21.34 -1.72 -27.17
CA LEU A 72 -22.51 -0.87 -27.43
C LEU A 72 -23.22 -0.61 -26.09
N PRO A 73 -23.70 0.61 -25.83
CA PRO A 73 -24.36 0.93 -24.57
C PRO A 73 -25.62 0.08 -24.44
N ASP A 74 -25.53 -0.96 -23.63
CA ASP A 74 -26.65 -1.85 -23.34
C ASP A 74 -27.64 -1.03 -22.50
N SER A 75 -28.75 -0.65 -23.16
CA SER A 75 -29.99 -0.07 -22.63
C SER A 75 -29.93 0.67 -21.27
N LEU A 76 -30.24 1.97 -21.32
CA LEU A 76 -31.05 2.69 -20.33
C LEU A 76 -30.76 2.40 -18.83
N GLY A 77 -30.00 3.30 -18.21
CA GLY A 77 -30.08 3.53 -16.76
C GLY A 77 -28.89 3.03 -15.95
N TYR A 78 -27.69 3.56 -16.21
CA TYR A 78 -26.71 3.63 -15.13
C TYR A 78 -26.27 5.08 -14.99
N LYS A 79 -26.45 5.64 -13.79
CA LYS A 79 -25.92 6.95 -13.44
C LYS A 79 -24.45 6.94 -13.82
N ALA A 80 -24.08 7.74 -14.83
CA ALA A 80 -22.71 8.20 -14.96
C ALA A 80 -22.42 8.90 -13.63
N SER A 81 -21.74 8.20 -12.72
CA SER A 81 -21.31 8.81 -11.48
C SER A 81 -20.53 10.06 -11.86
N GLU A 82 -20.83 11.17 -11.19
CA GLU A 82 -20.18 12.48 -11.38
C GLU A 82 -18.66 12.44 -11.10
N LEU A 83 -18.13 11.28 -10.72
CA LEU A 83 -16.71 10.97 -10.66
C LEU A 83 -16.26 10.46 -12.03
N GLY A 84 -15.51 11.26 -12.79
CA GLY A 84 -14.94 10.90 -14.09
C GLY A 84 -13.98 9.70 -14.09
N ALA A 85 -12.80 9.83 -14.70
CA ALA A 85 -11.80 8.75 -14.89
C ALA A 85 -11.35 8.02 -13.60
N THR A 86 -11.73 8.49 -12.41
CA THR A 86 -11.46 7.87 -11.11
C THR A 86 -12.48 6.80 -10.69
N ALA A 87 -13.69 6.77 -11.27
CA ALA A 87 -14.73 5.79 -10.94
C ALA A 87 -14.36 4.34 -11.31
N GLN A 88 -13.31 4.12 -12.11
CA GLN A 88 -12.87 2.78 -12.51
C GLN A 88 -12.11 2.04 -11.40
N ALA A 89 -11.54 2.76 -10.42
CA ALA A 89 -10.72 2.20 -9.34
C ALA A 89 -11.40 2.23 -7.95
N GLU A 90 -12.45 3.04 -7.79
CA GLU A 90 -13.22 3.20 -6.55
C GLU A 90 -14.30 2.11 -6.45
N CYS A 91 -13.92 0.91 -6.00
CA CYS A 91 -14.86 -0.14 -5.59
C CYS A 91 -14.35 -0.90 -4.37
N SER A 92 -15.25 -1.70 -3.77
CA SER A 92 -14.93 -2.62 -2.68
C SER A 92 -13.86 -3.63 -3.10
N ASP A 93 -12.99 -4.01 -2.15
CA ASP A 93 -12.00 -5.06 -2.35
C ASP A 93 -12.65 -6.43 -2.64
N SER A 94 -13.89 -6.65 -2.20
CA SER A 94 -14.65 -7.88 -2.47
C SER A 94 -15.08 -8.05 -3.93
N SER A 95 -15.18 -6.95 -4.70
CA SER A 95 -15.60 -6.99 -6.11
C SER A 95 -14.43 -7.03 -7.09
N ARG A 96 -13.19 -7.21 -6.61
CA ARG A 96 -11.99 -7.18 -7.44
C ARG A 96 -10.95 -8.21 -7.01
N THR A 97 -9.93 -8.42 -7.84
CA THR A 97 -8.79 -9.24 -7.47
C THR A 97 -7.83 -8.41 -6.61
N VAL A 98 -7.64 -8.85 -5.37
CA VAL A 98 -6.66 -8.30 -4.43
C VAL A 98 -5.67 -9.39 -4.06
N ARG A 99 -4.39 -9.14 -4.27
CA ARG A 99 -3.34 -10.13 -3.97
C ARG A 99 -2.05 -9.47 -3.52
N ILE A 100 -1.30 -10.18 -2.67
CA ILE A 100 0.06 -9.79 -2.31
C ILE A 100 0.96 -10.05 -3.52
N VAL A 101 1.84 -9.09 -3.81
CA VAL A 101 2.86 -9.18 -4.85
C VAL A 101 4.16 -9.66 -4.23
N ALA A 102 4.64 -8.90 -3.25
CA ALA A 102 5.90 -9.13 -2.56
C ALA A 102 5.77 -8.71 -1.10
N SER A 103 6.46 -9.43 -0.22
CA SER A 103 6.61 -9.12 1.20
C SER A 103 8.10 -9.04 1.53
N LYS A 104 8.51 -7.98 2.22
CA LYS A 104 9.87 -7.83 2.72
C LYS A 104 9.86 -7.78 4.24
N GLN A 105 10.60 -8.71 4.82
CA GLN A 105 10.89 -8.74 6.25
C GLN A 105 12.39 -8.65 6.42
N GLU A 106 12.84 -7.54 7.01
CA GLU A 106 14.27 -7.22 7.14
C GLU A 106 14.97 -7.16 5.77
N SER A 107 15.84 -8.13 5.47
CA SER A 107 16.54 -8.28 4.20
C SER A 107 15.90 -9.32 3.27
N SER A 108 15.00 -10.16 3.79
CA SER A 108 14.37 -11.24 3.02
C SER A 108 13.16 -10.73 2.26
N VAL A 109 13.11 -11.02 0.96
CA VAL A 109 11.99 -10.70 0.08
C VAL A 109 11.33 -12.00 -0.36
N THR A 110 10.03 -12.13 -0.12
CA THR A 110 9.21 -13.27 -0.48
C THR A 110 8.17 -12.85 -1.50
N LEU A 111 8.16 -13.50 -2.66
CA LEU A 111 7.13 -13.33 -3.69
C LEU A 111 5.99 -14.31 -3.49
N THR A 112 4.77 -13.86 -3.76
CA THR A 112 3.59 -14.74 -3.80
C THR A 112 3.60 -15.58 -5.07
N GLU A 113 2.96 -16.76 -5.06
CA GLU A 113 2.93 -17.75 -6.13
C GLU A 113 2.77 -17.17 -7.55
N HIS A 114 1.82 -16.24 -7.73
CA HIS A 114 1.51 -15.61 -9.01
C HIS A 114 2.65 -14.74 -9.61
N TYR A 115 3.66 -14.41 -8.79
CA TYR A 115 4.77 -13.53 -9.13
C TYR A 115 6.14 -14.20 -9.01
N LYS A 116 6.22 -15.49 -8.62
CA LYS A 116 7.50 -16.19 -8.39
C LYS A 116 8.42 -16.22 -9.61
N ASP A 117 7.85 -16.35 -10.81
CA ASP A 117 8.59 -16.43 -12.08
C ASP A 117 8.66 -15.09 -12.82
N ARG A 118 8.50 -13.97 -12.11
CA ARG A 118 8.56 -12.60 -12.67
C ARG A 118 9.72 -11.83 -12.04
N ASP A 119 10.34 -10.92 -12.79
CA ASP A 119 11.35 -9.98 -12.26
C ASP A 119 10.66 -8.89 -11.42
N VAL A 120 10.25 -9.28 -10.20
CA VAL A 120 9.62 -8.41 -9.22
C VAL A 120 10.42 -8.45 -7.93
N THR A 121 10.74 -7.30 -7.35
CA THR A 121 11.50 -7.26 -6.10
C THR A 121 11.26 -5.97 -5.31
N ILE A 122 11.57 -6.00 -4.02
CA ILE A 122 11.53 -4.82 -3.15
C ILE A 122 12.96 -4.32 -2.93
N ILE A 123 13.29 -3.21 -3.61
CA ILE A 123 14.58 -2.54 -3.50
C ILE A 123 14.56 -1.46 -2.41
N ASN A 124 15.74 -0.99 -2.02
CA ASN A 124 15.90 -0.02 -0.93
C ASN A 124 15.17 -0.48 0.34
N LYS A 125 14.36 0.38 0.97
CA LYS A 125 13.56 0.04 2.14
C LYS A 125 12.18 -0.51 1.78
N ALA A 126 11.51 0.06 0.78
CA ALA A 126 10.13 -0.29 0.43
C ALA A 126 9.75 -0.05 -1.03
N ASP A 127 10.70 0.26 -1.92
CA ASP A 127 10.38 0.55 -3.33
C ASP A 127 10.13 -0.77 -4.07
N LEU A 128 9.05 -0.86 -4.82
CA LEU A 128 8.74 -2.05 -5.63
C LEU A 128 9.26 -1.85 -7.06
N ARG A 129 10.11 -2.75 -7.52
CA ARG A 129 10.48 -2.86 -8.94
C ARG A 129 9.67 -3.97 -9.58
N ILE A 130 9.00 -3.67 -10.68
CA ILE A 130 8.25 -4.60 -11.54
C ILE A 130 8.65 -4.41 -13.01
#